data_AF-A0A7S4S8N4-F1
#
_entry.id   AF-A0A7S4S8N4-F1
#
_cell.length_a   1.000
_cell.length_b   1.000
_cell.length_c   1.000
_cell.angle_alpha   90.00
_cell.angle_beta   90.00
_cell.angle_gamma   90.00
#
_symmetry.space_group_name_H-M   'P 1'
#
loop_
_entity.id
_entity.type
_entity.pdbx_description
1 polymer ?
#
loop_
_entity_poly.entity_id
_entity_poly.type
_entity_poly.pdbx_seq_one_letter_code
_entity_poly.pdbx_strand_id
1 'polypeptide(L)'
;EGNEEDKDGWWPPRLVHVLPAPLTIRTVLNQYLNRQQQQQELGKNEEESTDEADDENNDTQKSLSSSWEKFIEGILGLFDDALPVYLLYAQERPQYLAMVNDEKQKSMRKCDVYGCEHLLRLFVRLPAIICALTSSSSKRRNNDNDDNYDTNDEHGENENTISEEECRKMGEKVRDLVVFLQKNVNACFKAQYREPKEEELTDMEMRLVRKCR
;
A
#
# COMPACT_ATOMS: atom_id res chain seq x y z
N GLU A 1 -3.91 -19.19 54.43
CA GLU A 1 -3.63 -17.81 54.00
C GLU A 1 -2.27 -17.83 53.30
N GLY A 2 -2.28 -18.03 51.98
CA GLY A 2 -1.09 -18.00 51.15
C GLY A 2 -1.26 -16.83 50.20
N ASN A 3 -0.35 -15.86 50.29
CA ASN A 3 -0.40 -14.57 49.62
C ASN A 3 -0.75 -14.69 48.14
N GLU A 4 -1.92 -14.14 47.80
CA GLU A 4 -2.46 -13.98 46.45
C GLU A 4 -2.30 -12.51 46.01
N GLU A 5 -1.19 -11.89 46.43
CA GLU A 5 -0.86 -10.49 46.16
C GLU A 5 0.55 -10.47 45.57
N ASP A 6 0.64 -10.56 44.23
CA ASP A 6 1.78 -10.11 43.40
C ASP A 6 1.52 -10.43 41.89
N LYS A 7 0.31 -10.11 41.39
CA LYS A 7 0.05 -10.05 39.93
C LYS A 7 -0.25 -8.63 39.45
N ASP A 8 0.08 -7.63 40.25
CA ASP A 8 -0.10 -6.22 39.90
C ASP A 8 1.10 -5.71 39.09
N GLY A 9 1.06 -6.02 37.79
CA GLY A 9 1.97 -5.49 36.78
C GLY A 9 1.36 -5.56 35.38
N TRP A 10 0.03 -5.51 35.28
CA TRP A 10 -0.70 -5.84 34.07
C TRP A 10 -0.67 -4.69 33.06
N TRP A 11 0.35 -4.65 32.21
CA TRP A 11 0.19 -4.07 30.87
C TRP A 11 -0.54 -5.11 30.01
N PRO A 12 -1.60 -4.71 29.27
CA PRO A 12 -2.25 -5.63 28.35
C PRO A 12 -1.21 -6.16 27.34
N PRO A 13 -1.26 -7.46 27.01
CA PRO A 13 -0.29 -8.06 26.11
C PRO A 13 -0.31 -7.33 24.77
N ARG A 14 0.88 -7.07 24.21
CA ARG A 14 1.01 -6.48 22.87
C ARG A 14 0.39 -7.43 21.86
N LEU A 15 -0.53 -6.94 21.06
CA LEU A 15 -1.13 -7.71 19.98
C LEU A 15 -0.56 -7.27 18.64
N VAL A 16 -0.32 -8.25 17.77
CA VAL A 16 0.15 -8.06 16.40
C VAL A 16 -0.80 -8.73 15.42
N HIS A 17 -0.79 -8.30 14.17
CA HIS A 17 -1.62 -8.90 13.13
C HIS A 17 -1.21 -10.36 12.86
N VAL A 18 -2.18 -11.22 12.54
CA VAL A 18 -1.89 -12.55 12.00
C VAL A 18 -1.38 -12.39 10.58
N LEU A 19 -0.13 -12.77 10.33
CA LEU A 19 0.50 -12.77 9.02
C LEU A 19 0.88 -14.22 8.61
N PRO A 20 0.73 -14.60 7.34
CA PRO A 20 0.14 -13.82 6.25
C PRO A 20 -1.38 -13.60 6.46
N ALA A 21 -1.88 -12.45 6.01
CA ALA A 21 -3.28 -12.10 6.11
C ALA A 21 -4.13 -13.08 5.27
N PRO A 22 -5.31 -13.51 5.76
CA PRO A 22 -6.17 -14.43 5.03
C PRO A 22 -6.69 -13.83 3.72
N LEU A 23 -6.82 -12.51 3.66
CA LEU A 23 -7.16 -11.76 2.46
C LEU A 23 -6.09 -10.67 2.27
N THR A 24 -5.22 -10.88 1.29
CA THR A 24 -4.06 -10.02 1.04
C THR A 24 -4.45 -8.83 0.17
N ILE A 25 -3.64 -7.78 0.22
CA ILE A 25 -3.83 -6.57 -0.59
C ILE A 25 -3.86 -6.93 -2.07
N ARG A 26 -2.94 -7.78 -2.56
CA ARG A 26 -2.94 -8.21 -3.96
C ARG A 26 -4.27 -8.86 -4.36
N THR A 27 -4.79 -9.77 -3.53
CA THR A 27 -6.05 -10.44 -3.84
C THR A 27 -7.21 -9.45 -3.94
N VAL A 28 -7.31 -8.49 -3.03
CA VAL A 28 -8.38 -7.48 -3.05
C VAL A 28 -8.27 -6.54 -4.24
N LEU A 29 -7.06 -6.10 -4.58
CA LEU A 29 -6.86 -5.22 -5.72
C LEU A 29 -7.14 -5.93 -7.06
N ASN A 30 -6.82 -7.22 -7.18
CA ASN A 30 -7.19 -8.02 -8.35
C ASN A 30 -8.71 -8.22 -8.44
N GLN A 31 -9.41 -8.45 -7.32
CA GLN A 31 -10.87 -8.52 -7.30
C GLN A 31 -11.49 -7.19 -7.75
N TYR A 32 -10.93 -6.07 -7.30
CA TYR A 32 -11.35 -4.76 -7.76
C TYR A 32 -11.13 -4.57 -9.27
N LEU A 33 -9.96 -4.95 -9.80
CA LEU A 33 -9.66 -4.86 -11.23
C LEU A 33 -10.66 -5.65 -12.09
N ASN A 34 -10.95 -6.90 -11.71
CA ASN A 34 -11.92 -7.75 -12.40
C ASN A 34 -13.32 -7.11 -12.42
N ARG A 35 -13.71 -6.48 -11.31
CA ARG A 35 -15.00 -5.77 -11.22
C ARG A 35 -15.05 -4.56 -12.15
N GLN A 36 -13.94 -3.81 -12.28
CA GLN A 36 -13.87 -2.68 -13.22
C GLN A 36 -13.99 -3.13 -14.68
N GLN A 37 -13.40 -4.27 -15.03
CA GLN A 37 -13.53 -4.86 -16.37
C GLN A 37 -14.98 -5.28 -16.66
N GLN A 38 -15.63 -5.96 -15.72
CA GLN A 38 -17.03 -6.41 -15.89
C GLN A 38 -18.03 -5.25 -16.05
N GLN A 39 -17.82 -4.13 -15.35
CA GLN A 39 -18.69 -2.95 -15.49
C GLN A 39 -18.61 -2.32 -16.88
N GLN A 40 -17.46 -2.45 -17.56
CA GLN A 40 -17.30 -1.95 -18.93
C GLN A 40 -18.01 -2.83 -19.96
N GLU A 41 -18.12 -4.14 -19.71
CA GLU A 41 -18.84 -5.07 -20.59
C GLU A 41 -20.36 -4.85 -20.50
N LEU A 42 -20.88 -4.58 -19.29
CA LEU A 42 -22.31 -4.39 -19.06
C LEU A 42 -22.85 -3.07 -19.65
N GLY A 43 -22.06 -1.99 -19.63
CA GLY A 43 -22.45 -0.70 -20.20
C GLY A 43 -22.53 -0.67 -21.73
N LYS A 44 -22.06 -1.72 -22.41
CA LYS A 44 -22.11 -1.85 -23.88
C LYS A 44 -23.36 -2.55 -24.40
N ASN A 45 -24.02 -3.35 -23.57
CA ASN A 45 -25.15 -4.18 -23.99
C ASN A 45 -26.51 -3.45 -24.00
N GLU A 46 -26.58 -2.20 -23.54
CA GLU A 46 -27.83 -1.40 -23.53
C GLU A 46 -27.96 -0.45 -24.74
N GLU A 47 -26.90 -0.26 -25.54
CA GLU A 47 -26.90 0.62 -26.72
C GLU A 47 -26.81 -0.13 -28.07
N GLU A 48 -26.90 -1.46 -28.09
CA GLU A 48 -26.83 -2.25 -29.32
C GLU A 48 -28.24 -2.69 -29.78
N SER A 49 -29.01 -1.72 -30.28
CA SER A 49 -30.17 -1.99 -31.13
C SER A 49 -30.30 -0.95 -32.25
N THR A 50 -29.22 -0.71 -32.99
CA THR A 50 -29.29 -0.19 -34.37
C THR A 50 -28.03 -0.65 -35.09
N ASP A 51 -28.23 -1.48 -36.11
CA ASP A 51 -27.22 -1.89 -37.07
C ASP A 51 -26.54 -0.65 -37.68
N GLU A 52 -25.22 -0.56 -37.62
CA GLU A 52 -24.35 -0.19 -38.75
C GLU A 52 -22.87 -0.27 -38.34
N ALA A 53 -22.05 -0.67 -39.30
CA ALA A 53 -20.64 -1.07 -39.15
C ALA A 53 -19.72 0.09 -38.79
N ASP A 54 -18.82 -0.08 -37.81
CA ASP A 54 -17.56 0.67 -37.71
C ASP A 54 -16.49 -0.10 -36.90
N ASP A 55 -15.38 -0.43 -37.59
CA ASP A 55 -14.22 -1.21 -37.15
C ASP A 55 -13.14 -0.33 -36.49
N GLU A 56 -13.53 0.57 -35.59
CA GLU A 56 -12.61 1.53 -34.91
C GLU A 56 -12.65 1.48 -33.37
N ASN A 57 -13.44 0.60 -32.77
CA ASN A 57 -13.73 0.63 -31.32
C ASN A 57 -12.83 -0.28 -30.44
N ASN A 58 -11.88 -1.03 -31.03
CA ASN A 58 -11.06 -2.02 -30.30
C ASN A 58 -9.81 -1.42 -29.60
N ASP A 59 -9.34 -0.23 -30.03
CA ASP A 59 -8.09 0.35 -29.54
C ASP A 59 -8.27 1.13 -28.21
N THR A 60 -9.44 1.75 -28.01
CA THR A 60 -9.75 2.51 -26.79
C THR A 60 -9.98 1.62 -25.56
N GLN A 61 -10.56 0.42 -25.73
CA GLN A 61 -10.78 -0.54 -24.64
C GLN A 61 -9.47 -1.13 -24.08
N LYS A 62 -8.50 -1.42 -24.95
CA LYS A 62 -7.18 -1.93 -24.54
C LYS A 62 -6.39 -0.87 -23.75
N SER A 63 -6.56 0.41 -24.10
CA SER A 63 -5.90 1.55 -23.45
C SER A 63 -6.38 1.79 -22.01
N LEU A 64 -7.68 1.60 -21.72
CA LEU A 64 -8.26 1.85 -20.39
C LEU A 64 -8.10 0.69 -19.40
N SER A 65 -8.17 -0.58 -19.83
CA SER A 65 -7.79 -1.73 -18.96
C SER A 65 -6.35 -1.58 -18.50
N SER A 66 -5.46 -1.20 -19.42
CA SER A 66 -4.08 -0.86 -19.10
C SER A 66 -3.96 0.27 -18.08
N SER A 67 -4.88 1.24 -18.08
CA SER A 67 -4.88 2.36 -17.13
C SER A 67 -5.20 1.93 -15.69
N TRP A 68 -6.15 1.01 -15.49
CA TRP A 68 -6.45 0.48 -14.16
C TRP A 68 -5.39 -0.51 -13.68
N GLU A 69 -4.85 -1.34 -14.57
CA GLU A 69 -3.72 -2.23 -14.27
C GLU A 69 -2.50 -1.44 -13.79
N LYS A 70 -2.11 -0.37 -14.52
CA LYS A 70 -1.02 0.53 -14.12
C LYS A 70 -1.28 1.19 -12.77
N PHE A 71 -2.53 1.59 -12.51
CA PHE A 71 -2.92 2.15 -11.23
C PHE A 71 -2.74 1.14 -10.09
N ILE A 72 -3.23 -0.08 -10.26
CA ILE A 72 -3.12 -1.13 -9.24
C ILE A 72 -1.66 -1.52 -8.99
N GLU A 73 -0.86 -1.70 -10.03
CA GLU A 73 0.58 -1.96 -9.85
C GLU A 73 1.29 -0.79 -9.17
N GLY A 74 0.90 0.45 -9.47
CA GLY A 74 1.37 1.64 -8.77
C GLY A 74 1.06 1.62 -7.26
N ILE A 75 -0.18 1.27 -6.88
CA ILE A 75 -0.57 1.13 -5.47
C ILE A 75 0.19 -0.02 -4.79
N LEU A 76 0.37 -1.16 -5.47
CA LEU A 76 1.10 -2.31 -4.93
C LEU A 76 2.57 -1.98 -4.69
N GLY A 77 3.24 -1.33 -5.65
CA GLY A 77 4.63 -0.89 -5.50
C GLY A 77 4.77 0.16 -4.41
N LEU A 78 3.89 1.17 -4.41
CA LEU A 78 3.88 2.21 -3.40
C LEU A 78 3.68 1.63 -1.99
N PHE A 79 2.83 0.62 -1.83
CA PHE A 79 2.62 -0.06 -0.57
C PHE A 79 3.90 -0.76 -0.09
N ASP A 80 4.58 -1.49 -0.98
CA ASP A 80 5.80 -2.21 -0.62
C ASP A 80 6.89 -1.26 -0.13
N ASP A 81 7.04 -0.09 -0.77
CA ASP A 81 8.03 0.90 -0.38
C ASP A 81 7.62 1.66 0.89
N ALA A 82 6.34 2.01 1.00
CA ALA A 82 5.83 2.80 2.12
C ALA A 82 5.70 2.00 3.42
N LEU A 83 5.47 0.69 3.36
CA LEU A 83 5.20 -0.14 4.53
C LEU A 83 6.25 0.02 5.65
N PRO A 84 7.55 -0.25 5.45
CA PRO A 84 8.55 -0.19 6.52
C PRO A 84 8.77 1.22 7.10
N VAL A 85 8.51 2.25 6.30
CA VAL A 85 8.81 3.65 6.63
C VAL A 85 7.62 4.33 7.29
N TYR A 86 6.42 4.18 6.73
CA TYR A 86 5.26 5.03 7.04
C TYR A 86 4.06 4.30 7.65
N LEU A 87 3.92 2.99 7.48
CA LEU A 87 2.64 2.29 7.76
C LEU A 87 2.65 1.42 9.02
N LEU A 88 3.84 1.05 9.53
CA LEU A 88 3.98 0.22 10.72
C LEU A 88 4.05 1.05 12.01
N TYR A 89 3.26 0.66 13.00
CA TYR A 89 3.40 1.15 14.36
C TYR A 89 4.68 0.62 15.02
N ALA A 90 5.18 1.30 16.04
CA ALA A 90 6.38 0.87 16.77
C ALA A 90 6.28 -0.57 17.28
N GLN A 91 5.08 -0.96 17.70
CA GLN A 91 4.70 -2.29 18.21
C GLN A 91 4.70 -3.39 17.15
N GLU A 92 4.57 -3.04 15.86
CA GLU A 92 4.54 -3.99 14.73
C GLU A 92 5.93 -4.19 14.11
N ARG A 93 6.89 -3.30 14.39
CA ARG A 93 8.25 -3.36 13.82
C ARG A 93 8.99 -4.67 14.13
N PRO A 94 8.94 -5.24 15.36
CA PRO A 94 9.56 -6.53 15.63
C PRO A 94 9.00 -7.66 14.77
N GLN A 95 7.68 -7.68 14.55
CA GLN A 95 7.03 -8.65 13.67
C GLN A 95 7.52 -8.51 12.22
N TYR A 96 7.61 -7.28 11.70
CA TYR A 96 8.14 -7.04 10.37
C TYR A 96 9.60 -7.49 10.23
N LEU A 97 10.45 -7.21 11.22
CA LEU A 97 11.86 -7.63 11.20
C LEU A 97 11.99 -9.15 11.23
N ALA A 98 11.21 -9.83 12.07
CA ALA A 98 11.17 -11.30 12.09
C ALA A 98 10.73 -11.87 10.73
N MET A 99 9.70 -11.29 10.11
CA MET A 99 9.20 -11.67 8.78
C MET A 99 10.27 -11.48 7.68
N VAL A 100 11.01 -10.37 7.70
CA VAL A 100 12.08 -10.10 6.71
C VAL A 100 13.28 -11.05 6.88
N ASN A 101 13.52 -11.51 8.10
CA ASN A 101 14.58 -12.47 8.41
C ASN A 101 14.18 -13.94 8.16
N ASP A 102 12.89 -14.23 8.00
CA ASP A 102 12.40 -15.57 7.65
C ASP A 102 12.64 -15.83 6.15
N GLU A 103 13.49 -16.80 5.82
CA GLU A 103 13.82 -17.20 4.44
C GLU A 103 12.59 -17.53 3.59
N LYS A 104 11.49 -18.02 4.19
CA LYS A 104 10.24 -18.31 3.45
C LYS A 104 9.49 -17.04 3.08
N GLN A 105 9.48 -16.03 3.96
CA GLN A 105 8.68 -14.82 3.78
C GLN A 105 9.47 -13.67 3.14
N LYS A 106 10.80 -13.72 3.23
CA LYS A 106 11.71 -12.74 2.62
C LYS A 106 11.58 -12.63 1.10
N SER A 107 11.19 -13.71 0.42
CA SER A 107 10.99 -13.74 -1.03
C SER A 107 9.61 -13.23 -1.47
N MET A 108 8.68 -13.04 -0.54
CA MET A 108 7.32 -12.58 -0.85
C MET A 108 7.24 -11.05 -0.87
N ARG A 109 6.41 -10.49 -1.76
CA ARG A 109 6.09 -9.06 -1.70
C ARG A 109 5.25 -8.75 -0.47
N LYS A 110 5.36 -7.54 0.08
CA LYS A 110 4.63 -7.18 1.30
C LYS A 110 3.13 -7.09 1.02
N CYS A 111 2.73 -6.69 -0.18
CA CYS A 111 1.34 -6.75 -0.64
C CYS A 111 0.73 -8.17 -0.65
N ASP A 112 1.56 -9.23 -0.63
CA ASP A 112 1.13 -10.63 -0.61
C ASP A 112 1.07 -11.22 0.81
N VAL A 113 1.48 -10.43 1.81
CA VAL A 113 1.51 -10.84 3.22
C VAL A 113 0.54 -10.01 4.05
N TYR A 114 0.41 -8.72 3.75
CA TYR A 114 -0.44 -7.80 4.51
C TYR A 114 -1.86 -7.70 3.94
N GLY A 115 -2.81 -7.35 4.82
CA GLY A 115 -4.23 -7.18 4.52
C GLY A 115 -4.66 -5.71 4.32
N CYS A 116 -5.96 -5.52 4.13
CA CYS A 116 -6.55 -4.21 3.81
C CYS A 116 -6.41 -3.16 4.92
N GLU A 117 -6.18 -3.56 6.17
CA GLU A 117 -5.94 -2.63 7.28
C GLU A 117 -4.74 -1.73 6.99
N HIS A 118 -3.67 -2.32 6.46
CA HIS A 118 -2.43 -1.60 6.15
C HIS A 118 -2.57 -0.79 4.85
N LEU A 119 -3.33 -1.30 3.87
CA LEU A 119 -3.69 -0.54 2.68
C LEU A 119 -4.50 0.72 3.04
N LEU A 120 -5.41 0.63 4.02
CA LEU A 120 -6.16 1.81 4.45
C LEU A 120 -5.25 2.85 5.11
N ARG A 121 -4.25 2.41 5.90
CA ARG A 121 -3.21 3.31 6.43
C ARG A 121 -2.43 4.01 5.32
N LEU A 122 -2.16 3.31 4.20
CA LEU A 122 -1.53 3.93 3.03
C LEU A 122 -2.38 5.10 2.52
N PHE A 123 -3.69 4.93 2.33
CA PHE A 123 -4.57 6.01 1.86
C PHE A 123 -4.63 7.21 2.81
N VAL A 124 -4.59 6.98 4.13
CA VAL A 124 -4.52 8.06 5.11
C VAL A 124 -3.19 8.83 5.02
N ARG A 125 -2.09 8.12 4.73
CA ARG A 125 -0.74 8.71 4.61
C ARG A 125 -0.42 9.19 3.21
N LEU A 126 -1.25 8.88 2.21
CA LEU A 126 -1.00 9.11 0.79
C LEU A 126 -0.64 10.57 0.48
N PRO A 127 -1.33 11.60 1.00
CA PRO A 127 -0.96 12.99 0.71
C PRO A 127 0.46 13.32 1.19
N ALA A 128 0.85 12.84 2.37
CA ALA A 128 2.18 13.06 2.94
C ALA A 128 3.25 12.29 2.15
N ILE A 129 2.95 11.07 1.72
CA ILE A 129 3.86 10.23 0.93
C ILE A 129 4.11 10.85 -0.45
N ILE A 130 3.06 11.30 -1.14
CA ILE A 130 3.18 11.98 -2.44
C ILE A 130 4.03 13.24 -2.32
N CYS A 131 3.80 14.08 -1.31
CA CYS A 131 4.59 15.28 -1.07
C CYS A 131 6.07 14.97 -0.81
N ALA A 132 6.36 13.94 -0.02
CA ALA A 132 7.74 13.52 0.24
C ALA A 132 8.43 12.99 -1.03
N LEU A 133 7.71 12.25 -1.88
CA LEU A 133 8.24 11.70 -3.12
C LEU A 133 8.56 12.81 -4.14
N THR A 134 7.68 13.81 -4.28
CA THR A 134 7.90 14.92 -5.22
C THR A 134 9.00 15.88 -4.73
N SER A 135 9.13 16.07 -3.42
CA SER A 135 10.15 16.95 -2.82
C SER A 135 11.56 16.35 -2.84
N SER A 136 11.68 15.02 -2.81
CA SER A 136 12.98 14.32 -2.77
C SER A 136 13.73 14.37 -4.10
N SER A 137 13.00 14.54 -5.21
CA SER A 137 13.56 14.68 -6.56
C SER A 137 14.38 15.98 -6.73
N SER A 138 14.13 17.01 -5.92
CA SER A 138 14.82 18.30 -6.01
C SER A 138 16.18 18.35 -5.30
N LYS A 139 16.60 17.30 -4.56
CA LYS A 139 17.78 17.38 -3.67
C LYS A 139 19.02 16.61 -4.13
N ARG A 140 19.03 16.11 -5.37
CA ARG A 140 20.23 15.53 -6.02
C ARG A 140 20.75 16.44 -7.13
N ARG A 141 21.36 17.57 -6.77
CA ARG A 141 22.31 18.29 -7.63
C ARG A 141 23.53 18.72 -6.81
N ASN A 142 24.59 17.93 -7.00
CA ASN A 142 26.02 18.21 -6.97
C ASN A 142 26.58 19.19 -5.91
N ASN A 143 27.30 18.62 -4.94
CA ASN A 143 28.57 19.20 -4.50
C ASN A 143 29.65 18.61 -5.40
N ASP A 144 30.12 19.37 -6.37
CA ASP A 144 31.48 19.32 -6.88
C ASP A 144 31.75 20.68 -7.56
N ASN A 145 32.78 21.37 -7.08
CA ASN A 145 33.24 22.66 -7.57
C ASN A 145 33.68 22.53 -9.04
N ASP A 146 33.22 23.41 -9.93
CA ASP A 146 34.06 23.89 -11.03
C ASP A 146 33.53 25.21 -11.60
N ASP A 147 34.46 25.97 -12.15
CA ASP A 147 34.40 27.39 -12.45
C ASP A 147 33.46 27.82 -13.60
N ASN A 148 32.88 29.02 -13.45
CA ASN A 148 32.69 30.06 -14.47
C ASN A 148 32.48 29.63 -15.95
N TYR A 149 31.25 29.76 -16.51
CA TYR A 149 31.00 30.33 -17.85
C TYR A 149 29.53 30.81 -17.98
N ASP A 150 29.39 31.99 -18.57
CA ASP A 150 28.18 32.63 -19.07
C ASP A 150 27.60 31.84 -20.27
N THR A 151 26.32 31.46 -20.24
CA THR A 151 25.53 31.15 -21.44
C THR A 151 24.03 31.30 -21.14
N ASN A 152 23.38 32.19 -21.88
CA ASN A 152 21.93 32.18 -22.09
C ASN A 152 21.54 30.88 -22.77
N ASP A 153 20.78 29.99 -22.14
CA ASP A 153 19.95 29.06 -22.93
C ASP A 153 18.80 28.40 -22.15
N GLU A 154 17.72 28.29 -22.90
CA GLU A 154 16.60 27.34 -22.90
C GLU A 154 15.99 26.76 -21.62
N HIS A 155 14.65 26.80 -21.63
CA HIS A 155 13.72 26.16 -20.71
C HIS A 155 14.04 24.67 -20.49
N GLY A 156 14.80 24.38 -19.44
CA GLY A 156 14.85 23.04 -18.85
C GLY A 156 13.60 22.80 -18.00
N GLU A 157 12.49 22.42 -18.63
CA GLU A 157 11.38 21.79 -17.91
C GLU A 157 11.90 20.49 -17.31
N ASN A 158 12.16 20.48 -16.00
CA ASN A 158 12.37 19.24 -15.25
C ASN A 158 11.02 18.51 -15.23
N GLU A 159 10.84 17.68 -16.24
CA GLU A 159 9.68 16.86 -16.60
C GLU A 159 9.48 15.71 -15.60
N ASN A 160 9.21 16.04 -14.34
CA ASN A 160 8.80 15.06 -13.33
C ASN A 160 7.74 15.63 -12.37
N THR A 161 7.04 16.67 -12.83
CA THR A 161 5.85 17.17 -12.16
C THR A 161 4.65 16.40 -12.71
N ILE A 162 3.97 15.65 -11.84
CA ILE A 162 2.70 14.99 -12.19
C ILE A 162 1.76 16.09 -12.68
N SER A 163 1.21 15.95 -13.89
CA SER A 163 0.25 16.92 -14.40
C SER A 163 -0.96 17.00 -13.47
N GLU A 164 -1.52 18.19 -13.29
CA GLU A 164 -2.72 18.39 -12.46
C GLU A 164 -3.87 17.47 -12.91
N GLU A 165 -3.97 17.23 -14.22
CA GLU A 165 -4.96 16.33 -14.79
C GLU A 165 -4.71 14.86 -14.41
N GLU A 166 -3.46 14.42 -14.41
CA GLU A 166 -3.08 13.07 -14.00
C GLU A 166 -3.33 12.85 -12.51
N CYS A 167 -3.03 13.87 -11.68
CA CYS A 167 -3.33 13.86 -10.25
C CYS A 167 -4.85 13.76 -10.00
N ARG A 168 -5.66 14.50 -10.77
CA ARG A 168 -7.12 14.40 -10.70
C ARG A 168 -7.62 13.01 -11.08
N LYS A 169 -7.17 12.47 -12.22
CA LYS A 169 -7.53 11.11 -12.69
C LYS A 169 -7.12 10.05 -11.66
N MET A 170 -5.94 10.19 -11.06
CA MET A 170 -5.47 9.33 -9.97
C MET A 170 -6.39 9.40 -8.74
N GLY A 171 -6.77 10.61 -8.34
CA GLY A 171 -7.68 10.84 -7.22
C GLY A 171 -9.06 10.20 -7.42
N GLU A 172 -9.58 10.21 -8.64
CA GLU A 172 -10.84 9.53 -8.98
C GLU A 172 -10.74 8.01 -8.83
N LYS A 173 -9.62 7.42 -9.26
CA LYS A 173 -9.35 5.98 -9.10
C LYS A 173 -9.20 5.58 -7.64
N VAL A 174 -8.48 6.38 -6.84
CA VAL A 174 -8.34 6.18 -5.39
C VAL A 174 -9.71 6.26 -4.72
N ARG A 175 -10.53 7.26 -5.06
CA ARG A 175 -11.89 7.41 -4.53
C ARG A 175 -12.73 6.17 -4.82
N ASP A 176 -12.75 5.69 -6.06
CA ASP A 176 -13.57 4.52 -6.42
C ASP A 176 -13.08 3.25 -5.71
N LEU A 177 -11.78 3.07 -5.58
CA LEU A 177 -11.20 1.97 -4.82
C LEU A 177 -11.59 2.03 -3.34
N VAL A 178 -11.57 3.21 -2.72
CA VAL A 178 -12.04 3.39 -1.33
C VAL A 178 -13.52 3.05 -1.20
N VAL A 179 -14.36 3.48 -2.15
CA VAL A 179 -15.79 3.11 -2.17
C VAL A 179 -15.98 1.60 -2.32
N PHE A 180 -15.16 0.94 -3.13
CA PHE A 180 -15.18 -0.52 -3.23
C PHE A 180 -14.84 -1.20 -1.91
N LEU A 181 -13.80 -0.73 -1.20
CA LEU A 181 -13.45 -1.25 0.13
C LEU A 181 -14.58 -1.01 1.14
N GLN A 182 -15.23 0.16 1.10
CA GLN A 182 -16.37 0.49 1.95
C GLN A 182 -17.59 -0.41 1.71
N LYS A 183 -17.86 -0.77 0.45
CA LYS A 183 -18.94 -1.71 0.11
C LYS A 183 -18.65 -3.14 0.58
N ASN A 184 -17.37 -3.48 0.78
CA ASN A 184 -16.92 -4.82 1.13
C ASN A 184 -16.27 -4.88 2.52
N VAL A 185 -16.65 -3.99 3.46
CA VAL A 185 -15.96 -3.86 4.76
C VAL A 185 -15.85 -5.18 5.51
N ASN A 186 -16.94 -5.93 5.59
CA ASN A 186 -16.97 -7.21 6.33
C ASN A 186 -16.10 -8.31 5.70
N ALA A 187 -15.84 -8.21 4.39
CA ALA A 187 -14.97 -9.14 3.68
C ALA A 187 -13.50 -8.70 3.77
N CYS A 188 -13.24 -7.39 3.62
CA CYS A 188 -11.91 -6.81 3.56
C CYS A 188 -11.24 -6.64 4.94
N PHE A 189 -12.00 -6.37 6.00
CA PHE A 189 -11.47 -6.00 7.31
C PHE A 189 -11.83 -7.05 8.37
N LYS A 190 -11.28 -8.25 8.22
CA LYS A 190 -11.34 -9.31 9.24
C LYS A 190 -10.07 -9.24 10.06
N ALA A 191 -9.98 -8.24 10.93
CA ALA A 191 -8.80 -8.03 11.73
C ALA A 191 -8.58 -9.22 12.67
N GLN A 192 -7.52 -9.99 12.40
CA GLN A 192 -7.08 -11.10 13.24
C GLN A 192 -5.80 -10.67 13.96
N TYR A 193 -5.88 -10.66 15.29
CA TYR A 193 -4.78 -10.31 16.16
C TYR A 193 -4.33 -11.54 16.96
N ARG A 194 -3.03 -11.62 17.23
CA ARG A 194 -2.43 -12.64 18.08
C ARG A 194 -1.35 -12.03 18.96
N GLU A 195 -0.95 -12.77 19.98
CA GLU A 195 0.26 -12.45 20.74
C GLU A 195 1.51 -12.63 19.86
N PRO A 196 2.59 -11.88 20.15
CA PRO A 196 3.83 -11.92 19.37
C PRO A 196 4.55 -13.24 19.63
N LYS A 197 5.21 -13.78 18.60
CA LYS A 197 6.08 -14.96 18.77
C LYS A 197 7.36 -14.58 19.51
N GLU A 198 8.10 -15.58 19.98
CA GLU A 198 9.39 -15.37 20.66
C GLU A 198 10.37 -14.57 19.80
N GLU A 199 10.38 -14.79 18.47
CA GLU A 199 11.23 -14.05 17.53
C GLU A 199 10.77 -12.60 17.30
N GLU A 200 9.53 -12.27 17.69
CA GLU A 200 8.90 -10.96 17.51
C GLU A 200 8.89 -10.16 18.81
N LEU A 201 9.49 -10.66 19.89
CA LEU A 201 9.54 -9.95 21.17
C LEU A 201 10.50 -8.76 21.10
N THR A 202 10.11 -7.68 21.75
CA THR A 202 11.01 -6.56 22.03
C THR A 202 12.04 -6.95 23.09
N ASP A 203 13.14 -6.19 23.18
CA ASP A 203 14.15 -6.39 24.23
C ASP A 203 13.56 -6.34 25.65
N MET A 204 12.56 -5.47 25.87
CA MET A 204 11.88 -5.37 27.15
C MET A 204 11.04 -6.62 27.44
N GLU A 205 10.26 -7.08 26.47
CA GLU A 205 9.44 -8.30 26.59
C GLU A 205 10.33 -9.54 26.81
N MET A 206 11.44 -9.66 26.08
CA MET A 206 12.41 -10.74 26.31
C MET A 206 12.99 -10.74 27.72
N ARG A 207 13.32 -9.56 28.27
CA ARG A 207 13.82 -9.45 29.65
C ARG A 207 12.76 -9.85 30.67
N LEU A 208 11.49 -9.54 30.43
CA LEU A 208 10.37 -9.94 31.29
C LEU A 208 10.18 -11.46 31.27
N VAL A 209 10.11 -12.06 30.08
CA VAL A 209 9.98 -13.52 29.93
C VAL A 209 11.10 -14.27 30.65
N ARG A 210 12.34 -13.77 30.57
CA ARG A 210 13.49 -14.37 31.28
C ARG A 210 13.44 -14.22 32.80
N LYS A 211 12.80 -13.19 33.34
CA LYS A 211 12.66 -12.97 34.78
C LYS A 211 11.55 -13.83 35.41
N CYS A 212 10.57 -14.25 34.61
CA CYS A 212 9.44 -15.08 35.03
C CYS A 212 9.67 -16.60 34.85
N ARG A 213 10.81 -17.00 34.27
CA ARG A 213 11.29 -18.39 34.19
C ARG A 213 12.30 -18.66 35.30
#